data_AF-I3VSN8-F1
#
_entry.id   AF-I3VSN8-F1
#
_cell.length_a   1.000
_cell.length_b   1.000
_cell.length_c   1.000
_cell.angle_alpha   90.00
_cell.angle_beta   90.00
_cell.angle_gamma   90.00
#
_symmetry.space_group_name_H-M   'P 1'
#
loop_
_entity.id
_entity.type
_entity.pdbx_description
1 polymer ?
#
loop_
_entity_poly.entity_id
_entity_poly.type
_entity_poly.pdbx_seq_one_letter_code
_entity_poly.pdbx_strand_id
1 'polypeptide(L)' 'MSRVITTAFTNRAKEVIPVAEIEDAVRLAKYLGRNNILLCGERNGAKIEGFDLSNSHFEYKVDVVKKLWKEMQKFTTLK' A
#
# COMPACT_ATOMS: atom_id res chain seq x y z
N MET A 1 11.21 4.57 7.40
CA MET A 1 10.23 3.47 7.40
C MET A 1 9.13 3.59 8.47
N SER A 2 9.45 3.75 9.77
CA SER A 2 8.41 3.74 10.85
C SER A 2 7.23 4.70 10.62
N ARG A 3 7.49 5.96 10.25
CA ARG A 3 6.44 6.97 9.97
C ARG A 3 5.53 6.62 8.79
N VAL A 4 6.05 5.87 7.81
CA VAL A 4 5.27 5.41 6.64
C VAL A 4 4.25 4.39 7.08
N ILE A 5 4.68 3.39 7.86
CA ILE A 5 3.83 2.32 8.38
C ILE A 5 2.71 2.91 9.23
N THR A 6 3.03 3.81 10.16
CA THR A 6 2.01 4.50 10.97
C THR A 6 1.02 5.28 10.11
N THR A 7 1.50 6.06 9.13
CA THR A 7 0.63 6.85 8.25
C THR A 7 -0.29 5.96 7.39
N ALA A 8 0.24 4.84 6.87
CA ALA A 8 -0.54 3.87 6.11
C ALA A 8 -1.70 3.30 6.94
N PHE A 9 -1.44 2.88 8.18
CA PHE A 9 -2.47 2.36 9.07
C PHE A 9 -3.47 3.42 9.53
N THR A 10 -3.01 4.63 9.88
CA THR A 10 -3.91 5.77 10.16
C THR A 10 -4.85 6.04 8.99
N ASN A 11 -4.36 5.84 7.76
CA ASN A 11 -5.13 6.01 6.53
C ASN A 11 -5.84 4.73 6.05
N ARG A 12 -6.01 3.74 6.94
CA ARG A 12 -6.79 2.51 6.78
C ARG A 12 -6.18 1.47 5.83
N ALA A 13 -4.86 1.39 5.73
CA ALA A 13 -4.22 0.20 5.19
C ALA A 13 -4.63 -1.02 6.03
N LYS A 14 -5.05 -2.10 5.36
CA LYS A 14 -5.43 -3.35 6.06
C LYS A 14 -4.20 -4.06 6.63
N GLU A 15 -3.12 -4.05 5.87
CA GLU A 15 -1.89 -4.75 6.18
C GLU A 15 -0.72 -4.03 5.50
N VAL A 16 0.47 -4.11 6.10
CA VAL A 16 1.73 -3.68 5.50
C VAL A 16 2.68 -4.86 5.58
N ILE A 17 3.12 -5.37 4.43
CA ILE A 17 4.01 -6.53 4.33
C ILE A 17 5.43 -6.02 4.04
N PRO A 18 6.33 -6.01 5.03
CA PRO A 18 7.72 -5.64 4.78
C PRO A 18 8.42 -6.74 3.97
N VAL A 19 9.21 -6.34 2.98
CA VAL A 19 10.07 -7.22 2.20
C VAL A 19 11.49 -6.67 2.19
N ALA A 20 12.48 -7.56 2.08
CA ALA A 20 13.89 -7.16 1.97
C ALA A 20 14.27 -6.83 0.53
N GLU A 21 13.79 -7.63 -0.43
CA GLU A 21 14.17 -7.54 -1.84
C GLU A 21 13.02 -7.06 -2.73
N ILE A 22 13.37 -6.36 -3.80
CA ILE A 22 12.41 -5.82 -4.78
C ILE A 22 11.64 -6.95 -5.45
N GLU A 23 12.32 -8.05 -5.74
CA GLU A 23 11.77 -9.24 -6.39
C GLU A 23 10.68 -9.89 -5.54
N ASP A 24 10.83 -9.88 -4.21
CA ASP A 24 9.80 -10.37 -3.29
C ASP A 24 8.54 -9.50 -3.33
N ALA A 25 8.70 -8.17 -3.33
CA ALA A 25 7.58 -7.24 -3.46
C ALA A 25 6.80 -7.51 -4.76
N VAL A 26 7.52 -7.63 -5.88
CA VAL A 26 6.92 -7.88 -7.20
C VAL A 26 6.23 -9.24 -7.26
N ARG A 27 6.83 -10.29 -6.68
CA ARG A 27 6.21 -11.63 -6.58
C ARG A 27 4.92 -11.58 -5.78
N LEU A 28 4.93 -10.95 -4.61
CA LEU A 28 3.74 -10.80 -3.76
C LEU A 28 2.64 -10.02 -4.48
N ALA A 29 2.98 -8.93 -5.17
CA ALA A 29 1.99 -8.13 -5.89
C ALA A 29 1.33 -8.88 -7.05
N LYS A 30 2.05 -9.80 -7.70
CA LYS A 30 1.48 -10.72 -8.69
C LYS A 30 0.55 -11.75 -8.05
N TYR A 31 0.96 -12.33 -6.92
CA TYR A 31 0.17 -13.34 -6.21
C TYR A 31 -1.13 -12.77 -5.61
N LEU A 32 -1.06 -11.59 -5.00
CA LEU A 32 -2.20 -10.92 -4.35
C LEU A 32 -3.10 -10.15 -5.32
N GLY A 33 -2.63 -9.94 -6.55
CA GLY A 33 -3.30 -9.15 -7.59
C GLY A 33 -3.07 -7.65 -7.46
N ARG A 34 -2.67 -7.00 -8.57
CA ARG A 34 -2.28 -5.58 -8.59
C ARG A 34 -3.39 -4.59 -8.24
N ASN A 35 -4.66 -5.00 -8.29
CA ASN A 35 -5.79 -4.15 -7.94
C ASN A 35 -5.96 -3.95 -6.42
N ASN A 36 -5.36 -4.83 -5.61
CA ASN A 36 -5.57 -4.88 -4.16
C ASN A 36 -4.32 -4.51 -3.34
N ILE A 37 -3.24 -4.10 -4.01
CA ILE A 37 -1.95 -3.81 -3.37
C ILE A 37 -1.30 -2.55 -3.93
N LEU A 38 -0.62 -1.80 -3.08
CA LEU A 38 0.33 -0.76 -3.47
C LEU A 38 1.75 -1.29 -3.28
N LEU A 39 2.56 -1.24 -4.35
CA LEU A 39 3.99 -1.44 -4.28
C LEU A 39 4.65 -0.16 -3.81
N CYS A 40 5.36 -0.23 -2.69
CA CYS A 40 5.98 0.92 -2.07
C CYS A 40 7.44 0.65 -1.74
N GLY A 41 8.32 1.62 -2.02
CA GLY A 41 9.73 1.48 -1.68
C GLY A 41 10.64 2.49 -2.36
N GLU A 42 11.87 2.57 -1.87
CA GLU A 42 12.89 3.46 -2.38
C GLU A 42 14.24 2.73 -2.52
N ARG A 43 15.07 3.18 -3.46
CA ARG A 43 16.47 2.82 -3.57
C ARG A 43 17.28 4.10 -3.77
N ASN A 44 18.34 4.27 -3.00
CA ASN A 44 19.16 5.49 -3.01
C ASN A 44 18.34 6.78 -2.82
N GLY A 45 17.28 6.72 -2.00
CA GLY A 45 16.40 7.87 -1.72
C GLY A 45 15.42 8.23 -2.84
N ALA A 46 15.34 7.44 -3.91
CA ALA A 46 14.40 7.61 -5.00
C ALA A 46 13.38 6.47 -5.05
N LYS A 47 12.14 6.78 -5.49
CA LYS A 47 11.12 5.76 -5.71
C LYS A 47 11.62 4.72 -6.71
N ILE A 48 11.37 3.44 -6.43
CA ILE A 48 11.69 2.36 -7.36
C ILE A 48 10.81 2.49 -8.63
N GLU A 49 11.39 2.29 -9.80
CA GLU A 49 10.65 2.33 -11.06
C GLU A 49 9.56 1.23 -11.09
N GLY A 50 8.35 1.59 -11.55
CA GLY A 50 7.20 0.69 -11.57
C GLY A 50 6.49 0.50 -10.22
N PHE A 51 7.00 1.10 -9.13
CA PHE A 51 6.31 1.13 -7.85
C PHE A 51 5.31 2.28 -7.78
N ASP A 52 4.25 2.07 -6.99
CA ASP A 52 3.16 3.02 -6.85
C ASP A 52 3.63 4.24 -6.04
N LEU A 53 4.25 4.00 -4.87
CA LEU A 53 4.71 5.04 -3.93
C LEU A 53 6.17 4.85 -3.50
N SER A 54 6.77 5.93 -2.99
CA SER A 54 8.07 5.89 -2.29
C SER A 54 7.90 5.56 -0.80
N ASN A 55 8.97 5.74 -0.02
CA ASN A 55 8.93 5.75 1.46
C ASN A 55 8.68 7.16 2.05
N SER A 56 8.21 8.12 1.25
CA SER A 56 7.74 9.40 1.75
C SER A 56 6.34 9.25 2.35
N HIS A 57 6.20 9.54 3.65
CA HIS A 57 4.91 9.43 4.32
C HIS A 57 3.84 10.38 3.75
N PHE A 58 4.22 11.47 3.08
CA PHE A 58 3.29 12.41 2.46
C PHE A 58 2.53 11.83 1.25
N GLU A 59 3.01 10.71 0.70
CA GLU A 59 2.39 10.03 -0.43
C GLU A 59 1.24 9.10 0.00
N TYR A 60 1.18 8.70 1.27
CA TYR A 60 0.22 7.73 1.81
C TYR A 60 -1.11 8.39 2.17
N LYS A 61 -1.66 9.21 1.28
CA LYS A 61 -2.92 9.92 1.52
C LYS A 61 -4.09 8.94 1.61
N VAL A 62 -5.11 9.31 2.36
CA VAL A 62 -6.28 8.45 2.61
C VAL A 62 -6.99 7.99 1.33
N ASP A 63 -7.04 8.84 0.30
CA ASP A 63 -7.64 8.52 -1.00
C ASP A 63 -6.79 7.53 -1.81
N VAL A 64 -5.47 7.56 -1.65
CA VAL A 64 -4.55 6.60 -2.27
C VAL A 64 -4.67 5.24 -1.58
N VAL A 65 -4.65 5.20 -0.25
CA VAL A 65 -4.73 3.96 0.53
C VAL A 65 -6.11 3.30 0.42
N LYS A 66 -7.20 4.08 0.45
CA LYS A 66 -8.58 3.55 0.32
C LYS A 66 -8.92 3.01 -1.07
N LYS A 67 -8.20 3.42 -2.14
CA LYS A 67 -8.45 2.90 -3.50
C LYS A 67 -8.33 1.38 -3.60
N LEU A 68 -7.59 0.76 -2.68
CA LEU A 68 -7.37 -0.69 -2.62
C LEU A 68 -8.60 -1.50 -2.18
N TRP A 69 -9.60 -0.88 -1.53
CA TRP A 69 -10.76 -1.58 -0.96
C TRP A 69 -12.07 -0.88 -1.36
N LYS A 70 -12.39 -0.89 -2.66
CA LYS A 70 -13.65 -0.31 -3.17
C LYS A 70 -14.91 -1.08 -2.76
N GLU A 71 -14.78 -2.36 -2.41
CA GLU A 71 -15.94 -3.21 -2.12
C GLU A 71 -16.49 -3.03 -0.70
N MET A 72 -15.67 -2.57 0.25
CA MET A 72 -16.04 -2.45 1.66
C MET A 72 -16.85 -1.18 1.98
N GLN A 73 -17.52 -0.58 0.99
CA GLN A 73 -18.42 0.58 1.16
C GLN A 73 -19.91 0.24 1.04
N LYS A 74 -20.27 -1.01 0.69
CA LYS A 74 -21.67 -1.47 0.70
C LYS A 74 -21.93 -2.27 1.98
N PHE A 75 -22.41 -1.59 3.01
CA PHE A 75 -23.02 -2.26 4.16
C PHE A 75 -24.53 -2.12 4.04
N THR A 76 -25.23 -3.25 4.00
CA THR A 76 -26.66 -3.28 4.32
C THR A 76 -26.78 -3.58 5.82
N THR A 77 -27.55 -2.76 6.52
CA THR A 77 -27.97 -3.02 7.90
C THR A 77 -29.31 -3.75 7.81
N LEU A 78 -29.42 -4.87 8.51
CA LEU A 78 -30.74 -5.40 8.87
C LEU A 78 -31.29 -4.52 10.01
N LYS A 79 -32.60 -4.28 9.97
CA LYS A 79 -33.34 -3.66 11.09
C LYS A 79 -33.21 -4.50 12.35
#